data_AF-A0A951CFD1-F1
#
_entry.id   AF-A0A951CFD1-F1
#
_cell.length_a   1.000
_cell.length_b   1.000
_cell.length_c   1.000
_cell.angle_alpha   90.00
_cell.angle_beta   90.00
_cell.angle_gamma   90.00
#
_symmetry.space_group_name_H-M   'P 1'
#
loop_
_entity.id
_entity.type
_entity.pdbx_description
1 polymer ?
#
loop_
_entity_poly.entity_id
_entity_poly.type
_entity_poly.pdbx_seq_one_letter_code
_entity_poly.pdbx_strand_id
1 'polypeptide(L)' 'MAQRSVPIMASAAHQGDMPVYLQGLGTVTAFNTVTVKTRIDGQLTRVSFSEGQNVHEGDVLAEIDPRPYQVALDQ' A
#
# COMPACT_ATOMS: atom_id res chain seq x y z
N MET A 1 -26.18 65.03 -26.93
CA MET A 1 -25.43 64.30 -25.89
C MET A 1 -25.22 62.89 -26.41
N ALA A 2 -23.97 62.47 -26.63
CA ALA A 2 -23.66 61.17 -27.25
C ALA A 2 -23.64 60.08 -26.17
N GLN A 3 -24.50 59.06 -26.33
CA GLN A 3 -24.56 57.92 -25.43
C GLN A 3 -23.30 57.06 -25.62
N ARG A 4 -22.46 56.98 -24.59
CA ARG A 4 -21.28 56.10 -24.59
C ARG A 4 -21.76 54.65 -24.38
N SER A 5 -21.64 53.82 -25.41
CA SER A 5 -21.92 52.39 -25.31
C SER A 5 -20.76 51.67 -24.63
N VAL A 6 -21.04 50.95 -23.55
CA VAL A 6 -20.07 50.06 -22.89
C VAL A 6 -20.30 48.65 -23.44
N PRO A 7 -19.29 48.03 -24.09
CA PRO A 7 -19.44 46.66 -24.56
C PRO A 7 -19.52 45.71 -23.35
N ILE A 8 -20.49 44.81 -23.39
CA ILE A 8 -20.62 43.72 -22.42
C ILE A 8 -20.60 42.38 -23.15
N MET A 9 -20.11 41.35 -22.47
CA MET A 9 -20.22 39.98 -22.93
C MET A 9 -21.18 39.24 -22.00
N ALA A 10 -22.09 38.48 -22.60
CA ALA A 10 -23.03 37.62 -21.89
C ALA A 10 -22.96 36.21 -22.47
N SER A 11 -23.17 35.20 -21.62
CA SER A 11 -23.33 33.80 -22.01
C SER A 11 -24.69 33.28 -21.52
N ALA A 12 -25.26 32.33 -22.27
CA ALA A 12 -26.49 31.66 -21.86
C ALA A 12 -26.22 30.72 -20.68
N ALA A 13 -27.08 30.77 -19.65
CA ALA A 13 -27.01 29.82 -18.54
C ALA A 13 -27.52 28.45 -19.00
N HIS A 14 -26.83 27.39 -18.57
CA HIS A 14 -27.23 26.01 -18.82
C HIS A 14 -27.38 25.25 -17.50
N GLN A 15 -28.39 24.39 -17.42
CA GLN A 15 -28.59 23.48 -16.31
C GLN A 15 -27.85 22.17 -16.59
N GLY A 16 -27.11 21.66 -15.61
CA GLY A 16 -26.38 20.41 -15.70
C GLY A 16 -25.82 20.00 -14.35
N ASP A 17 -25.34 18.76 -14.27
CA ASP A 17 -24.73 18.24 -13.06
C ASP A 17 -23.39 18.93 -12.79
N MET A 18 -23.26 19.52 -11.60
CA MET A 18 -22.00 20.11 -11.12
C MET A 18 -21.36 19.15 -10.13
N PRO A 19 -20.37 18.35 -10.53
CA PRO A 19 -19.70 17.45 -9.60
C PRO A 19 -18.92 18.28 -8.57
N VAL A 20 -19.21 18.03 -7.29
CA VAL A 20 -18.44 18.58 -6.17
C VAL A 20 -17.29 17.62 -5.88
N TYR A 21 -16.07 18.05 -6.17
CA TYR A 21 -14.88 17.26 -5.87
C TYR A 21 -14.36 17.60 -4.47
N LEU A 22 -14.27 16.58 -3.60
CA LEU A 22 -13.60 16.69 -2.32
C LEU A 22 -12.23 16.01 -2.44
N GLN A 23 -11.15 16.78 -2.35
CA GLN A 23 -9.79 16.25 -2.35
C GLN A 23 -9.38 15.96 -0.90
N GLY A 24 -9.07 14.70 -0.61
CA GLY A 24 -8.59 14.27 0.70
C GLY A 24 -7.33 13.41 0.56
N LEU A 25 -6.37 13.61 1.45
CA LEU A 25 -5.23 12.72 1.61
C LEU A 25 -5.69 11.51 2.43
N GLY A 26 -5.69 10.33 1.81
CA GLY A 26 -5.93 9.05 2.48
C GLY A 26 -4.64 8.25 2.59
N THR A 27 -4.46 7.54 3.70
CA THR A 27 -3.42 6.51 3.83
C THR A 27 -4.05 5.13 3.68
N VAL A 28 -3.37 4.23 2.96
CA VAL A 28 -3.82 2.84 2.83
C VAL A 28 -3.30 2.07 4.04
N THR A 29 -4.20 1.52 4.85
CA THR A 29 -3.85 0.62 5.96
C THR A 29 -4.17 -0.82 5.57
N ALA A 30 -3.23 -1.74 5.83
CA ALA A 30 -3.49 -3.16 5.64
C ALA A 30 -4.53 -3.63 6.67
N PHE A 31 -5.55 -4.37 6.22
CA PHE A 31 -6.62 -4.85 7.09
C PHE A 31 -6.13 -5.94 8.06
N ASN A 32 -5.11 -6.71 7.65
CA ASN A 32 -4.51 -7.79 8.43
C ASN A 32 -2.98 -7.68 8.36
N THR A 33 -2.34 -7.56 9.52
CA THR A 33 -0.87 -7.61 9.64
C THR A 33 -0.52 -8.83 10.47
N VAL A 34 0.26 -9.76 9.89
CA VAL A 34 0.75 -10.94 10.59
C VAL A 34 2.27 -10.87 10.72
N THR A 35 2.77 -10.91 11.95
CA THR A 35 4.20 -11.00 12.21
C THR A 35 4.62 -12.47 12.18
N VAL A 36 5.31 -12.87 11.12
CA VAL A 36 5.85 -14.23 11.01
C VAL A 36 7.15 -14.31 11.82
N LYS A 37 7.14 -15.08 12.91
CA LYS A 37 8.33 -15.39 13.70
C LYS A 37 8.67 -16.87 13.57
N THR A 38 9.95 -17.15 13.51
CA THR A 38 10.46 -18.52 13.55
C THR A 38 10.21 -19.14 14.93
N ARG A 39 9.81 -20.41 14.98
CA ARG A 39 9.58 -21.14 16.25
C ARG A 39 10.88 -21.50 16.99
N ILE A 40 12.00 -21.18 16.36
CA ILE A 40 13.32 -21.67 16.66
C ILE A 40 14.26 -20.47 16.61
N ASP A 41 15.13 -20.36 17.61
CA ASP A 41 16.17 -19.35 17.67
C ASP A 41 17.41 -19.89 16.94
N GLY A 42 17.84 -19.22 15.88
CA GLY A 42 18.98 -19.65 15.08
C GLY A 42 19.45 -18.56 14.13
N GLN A 43 20.63 -18.77 13.53
CA GLN A 43 21.18 -17.82 12.58
C GLN A 43 20.35 -17.85 11.29
N LEU A 44 19.85 -16.67 10.88
CA LEU A 44 19.15 -16.49 9.62
C LEU A 44 20.14 -16.71 8.46
N THR A 45 19.90 -17.75 7.66
CA THR A 45 20.74 -18.12 6.52
C THR A 45 20.30 -17.38 5.26
N ARG A 46 19.00 -17.21 5.05
CA ARG A 46 18.46 -16.55 3.85
C ARG A 46 17.12 -15.88 4.08
N VAL A 47 16.94 -14.69 3.51
CA VAL A 47 15.65 -14.01 3.36
C VAL A 47 15.22 -14.15 1.91
N SER A 48 14.02 -14.67 1.68
CA SER A 48 13.54 -15.00 0.32
C SER A 48 12.34 -14.16 -0.12
N PHE A 49 12.04 -13.05 0.58
CA PHE A 49 11.01 -12.10 0.20
C PHE A 49 11.57 -10.67 0.08
N SER A 50 10.94 -9.85 -0.76
CA SER A 50 11.23 -8.43 -0.91
C SER A 50 10.16 -7.56 -0.24
N GLU A 51 10.52 -6.34 0.16
CA GLU A 51 9.56 -5.39 0.75
C GLU A 51 8.43 -5.07 -0.25
N GLY A 52 7.18 -5.20 0.20
CA GLY A 52 5.99 -5.00 -0.64
C GLY A 52 5.63 -6.17 -1.56
N GLN A 53 6.34 -7.30 -1.49
CA GLN A 53 6.00 -8.51 -2.25
C GLN A 53 4.73 -9.16 -1.70
N ASN A 54 3.79 -9.52 -2.60
CA ASN A 54 2.65 -10.38 -2.24
C ASN A 54 3.15 -11.82 -2.04
N VAL A 55 2.88 -12.39 -0.86
CA VAL A 55 3.26 -13.75 -0.48
C VAL A 55 2.00 -14.59 -0.20
N HIS A 56 2.06 -15.88 -0.48
CA HIS A 56 0.97 -16.83 -0.30
C HIS A 56 1.31 -17.87 0.77
N GLU A 57 0.29 -18.61 1.22
CA GLU A 57 0.49 -19.73 2.13
C GLU A 57 1.43 -20.77 1.51
N GLY A 58 2.45 -21.18 2.29
CA GLY A 58 3.47 -22.14 1.86
C GLY A 58 4.74 -21.51 1.28
N ASP A 59 4.76 -20.19 1.04
CA ASP A 59 5.97 -19.52 0.56
C ASP A 59 7.07 -19.51 1.64
N VAL A 60 8.29 -19.88 1.24
CA VAL A 60 9.45 -19.82 2.11
C VAL A 60 9.88 -18.36 2.25
N LEU A 61 9.67 -17.78 3.43
CA LEU A 61 10.04 -16.39 3.70
C LEU A 61 11.47 -16.26 4.24
N ALA A 62 11.87 -17.19 5.11
CA ALA A 62 13.15 -17.17 5.79
C ALA A 62 13.66 -18.59 6.04
N GLU A 63 14.96 -18.78 5.90
CA GLU A 63 15.65 -20.05 6.16
C GLU A 63 16.59 -19.87 7.34
N ILE A 64 16.45 -20.70 8.37
CA ILE A 64 17.34 -20.74 9.54
C ILE A 64 18.28 -21.93 9.41
N ASP A 65 19.54 -21.74 9.80
CA ASP A 65 20.54 -22.80 9.85
C ASP A 65 20.09 -23.96 10.76
N PRO A 66 19.89 -25.17 10.20
CA PRO A 66 19.37 -26.30 10.96
C PRO A 66 20.45 -27.07 11.75
N ARG A 67 21.75 -26.81 11.50
CA ARG A 67 22.86 -27.58 12.09
C ARG A 67 22.81 -27.68 13.62
N PRO A 68 22.49 -26.61 14.38
CA PRO A 68 22.40 -26.71 15.84
C PRO A 68 21.26 -27.63 16.31
N TYR A 69 20.17 -27.71 15.54
CA TYR A 69 19.00 -28.50 15.88
C TYR A 69 19.11 -29.95 15.41
N GLN A 70 19.78 -30.21 14.27
CA GLN A 70 20.10 -31.58 13.86
C GLN A 70 20.90 -32.30 14.95
N VAL A 71 21.94 -31.64 15.47
CA VAL A 71 22.81 -32.20 16.52
C VAL A 71 22.07 -32.47 17.84
N ALA A 72 21.01 -31.71 18.14
CA ALA A 72 20.18 -31.90 19.32
C ALA A 72 19.11 -33.00 19.16
N LEU A 73 18.73 -33.32 17.92
CA LEU A 73 17.71 -34.33 17.60
C LEU A 73 18.32 -35.73 17.45
N ASP A 74 19.61 -35.80 17.10
CA ASP A 74 20.38 -37.05 16.96
C ASP A 74 20.91 -37.61 18.31
N GLN A 75 20.52 -37.04 19.45
CA GLN A 75 20.78 -37.55 20.81
C GLN A 75 19.53 -38.21 21.41
#